data_AF-A0A809PIB0-F1
#
_entry.id   AF-A0A809PIB0-F1
#
_cell.length_a   1.000
_cell.length_b   1.000
_cell.length_c   1.000
_cell.angle_alpha   90.00
_cell.angle_beta   90.00
_cell.angle_gamma   90.00
#
_symmetry.space_group_name_H-M   'P 1'
#
loop_
_entity.id
_entity.type
_entity.pdbx_description
1 polymer ?
#
loop_
_entity_poly.entity_id
_entity_poly.type
_entity_poly.pdbx_seq_one_letter_code
_entity_poly.pdbx_strand_id
1 'polypeptide(L)'
;MKLSLLLIIILSSSSCIEAQAQINIEGRKARPRAECERLCNEGSIDFAHNRKGLDKIRTEIEKEKDPAKLKELRKKEENELERVKDKVEKSCAYICEGNPD
;
A
#
# COMPACT_ATOMS: atom_id res chain seq x y z
N MET A 1 -34.91 33.60 38.43
CA MET A 1 -35.45 32.42 37.73
C MET A 1 -35.26 32.58 36.24
N LYS A 2 -34.58 31.58 35.64
CA LYS A 2 -34.71 31.17 34.23
C LYS A 2 -34.46 32.24 33.15
N LEU A 3 -33.20 32.65 33.01
CA LEU A 3 -32.68 33.04 31.69
C LEU A 3 -31.62 32.01 31.28
N SER A 4 -32.14 30.96 30.65
CA SER A 4 -31.51 30.23 29.55
C SER A 4 -30.07 29.75 29.74
N LEU A 5 -29.94 28.70 30.57
CA LEU A 5 -29.01 27.59 30.30
C LEU A 5 -29.30 27.04 28.89
N LEU A 6 -28.69 27.58 27.84
CA LEU A 6 -28.81 27.05 26.47
C LEU A 6 -27.56 27.40 25.65
N LEU A 7 -26.38 27.22 26.24
CA LEU A 7 -25.08 27.46 25.59
C LEU A 7 -24.07 26.33 25.81
N ILE A 8 -24.54 25.11 26.13
CA ILE A 8 -23.67 23.94 26.46
C ILE A 8 -24.00 22.70 25.61
N ILE A 9 -24.77 22.83 24.52
CA ILE A 9 -25.06 21.68 23.63
C ILE A 9 -24.88 22.10 22.17
N ILE A 10 -23.67 22.55 21.81
CA ILE A 10 -23.27 22.59 20.40
C ILE A 10 -21.86 21.99 20.30
N LEU A 11 -21.87 20.69 20.04
CA LEU A 11 -20.85 19.93 19.32
C LEU A 11 -19.49 19.67 20.01
N SER A 12 -19.56 19.00 21.15
CA SER A 12 -18.65 17.89 21.44
C SER A 12 -18.98 16.69 20.54
N SER A 13 -18.46 16.71 19.31
CA SER A 13 -18.32 15.51 18.46
C SER A 13 -16.99 15.57 17.73
N SER A 14 -15.91 15.50 18.50
CA SER A 14 -14.64 14.98 18.01
C SER A 14 -14.82 13.51 17.69
N SER A 15 -15.07 13.17 16.43
CA SER A 15 -14.76 11.86 15.87
C SER A 15 -14.43 12.02 14.40
N CYS A 16 -13.15 11.88 14.08
CA CYS A 16 -12.66 11.58 12.75
C CYS A 16 -13.09 12.57 11.66
N ILE A 17 -12.40 13.72 11.60
CA ILE A 17 -12.02 14.21 10.27
C ILE A 17 -11.17 13.08 9.69
N GLU A 18 -11.83 12.20 8.94
CA GLU A 18 -11.15 11.28 8.07
C GLU A 18 -10.24 12.15 7.22
N ALA A 19 -8.94 12.06 7.45
CA ALA A 19 -7.95 12.43 6.48
C ALA A 19 -8.09 11.43 5.32
N GLN A 20 -9.25 11.45 4.65
CA GLN A 20 -9.34 11.09 3.26
C GLN A 20 -8.46 12.12 2.58
N ALA A 21 -7.19 11.76 2.37
CA ALA A 21 -6.43 12.31 1.29
C ALA A 21 -7.25 12.03 0.03
N GLN A 22 -8.19 12.92 -0.27
CA GLN A 22 -8.75 13.08 -1.59
C GLN A 22 -7.54 13.36 -2.46
N ILE A 23 -7.07 12.31 -3.13
CA ILE A 23 -6.14 12.43 -4.24
C ILE A 23 -6.94 13.19 -5.29
N ASN A 24 -6.87 14.52 -5.23
CA ASN A 24 -7.35 15.41 -6.26
C ASN A 24 -6.59 15.05 -7.54
N ILE A 25 -7.27 14.35 -8.45
CA ILE A 25 -6.77 14.02 -9.80
C ILE A 25 -6.79 15.29 -10.68
N GLU A 26 -7.52 16.33 -10.30
CA GLU A 26 -7.74 17.54 -11.12
C GLU A 26 -6.55 18.51 -11.19
N GLY A 27 -5.43 18.26 -10.49
CA GLY A 27 -4.28 19.16 -10.44
C GLY A 27 -2.92 18.57 -10.81
N ARG A 28 -2.81 17.24 -11.00
CA ARG A 28 -1.57 16.66 -11.53
C ARG A 28 -1.64 16.71 -13.05
N LYS A 29 -0.72 17.44 -13.69
CA LYS A 29 -0.46 17.22 -15.12
C LYS A 29 -0.34 15.70 -15.33
N ALA A 30 -1.17 15.15 -16.22
CA ALA A 30 -1.08 13.75 -16.58
C ALA A 30 0.37 13.50 -17.03
N ARG A 31 1.07 12.63 -16.31
CA ARG A 31 2.45 12.27 -16.61
C ARG A 31 2.45 11.22 -17.72
N PRO A 32 3.51 11.10 -18.54
CA PRO A 32 3.66 10.00 -19.46
C PRO A 32 3.41 8.66 -18.77
N ARG A 33 2.72 7.74 -19.44
CA ARG A 33 2.33 6.43 -18.91
C ARG A 33 3.54 5.67 -18.39
N ALA A 34 4.63 5.66 -19.14
CA ALA A 34 5.89 5.05 -18.74
C ALA A 34 6.46 5.64 -17.43
N GLU A 35 6.34 6.96 -17.23
CA GLU A 35 6.77 7.61 -15.99
C GLU A 35 5.86 7.25 -14.81
N CYS A 36 4.55 7.12 -15.05
CA CYS A 36 3.60 6.68 -14.04
C CYS A 36 3.88 5.25 -13.57
N GLU A 37 4.02 4.32 -14.51
CA GLU A 37 4.26 2.90 -14.23
C GLU A 37 5.59 2.73 -13.47
N ARG A 38 6.67 3.42 -13.89
CA ARG A 38 7.96 3.40 -13.19
C ARG A 38 7.84 3.85 -11.73
N LEU A 39 7.27 5.03 -11.50
CA LEU A 39 7.11 5.59 -10.15
C LEU A 39 6.19 4.75 -9.27
N CYS A 40 5.16 4.16 -9.86
CA CYS A 40 4.27 3.25 -9.16
C CYS A 40 5.02 1.96 -8.75
N ASN A 41 5.73 1.32 -9.68
CA ASN A 41 6.45 0.07 -9.43
C ASN A 41 7.53 0.25 -8.35
N GLU A 42 8.29 1.35 -8.38
CA GLU A 42 9.33 1.67 -7.40
C GLU A 42 8.80 1.77 -5.97
N GLY A 43 7.59 2.30 -5.77
CA GLY A 43 6.98 2.44 -4.43
C GLY A 43 6.12 1.25 -3.99
N SER A 44 5.70 0.39 -4.92
CA SER A 44 4.57 -0.52 -4.66
C SER A 44 4.94 -1.88 -4.08
N ILE A 45 6.18 -2.33 -4.24
CA ILE A 45 6.67 -3.60 -3.67
C ILE A 45 6.64 -3.54 -2.14
N ASP A 46 6.90 -2.37 -1.56
CA ASP A 46 6.96 -2.17 -0.11
C ASP A 46 5.61 -2.00 0.58
N PHE A 47 4.50 -2.02 -0.16
CA PHE A 47 3.19 -1.93 0.47
C PHE A 47 2.86 -3.18 1.29
N ALA A 48 2.27 -2.97 2.46
CA ALA A 48 1.98 -4.02 3.45
C ALA A 48 1.18 -5.21 2.87
N HIS A 49 0.29 -4.96 1.90
CA HIS A 49 -0.51 -6.01 1.26
C HIS A 49 0.33 -6.94 0.36
N ASN A 50 1.44 -6.44 -0.18
CA ASN A 50 2.37 -7.18 -1.03
C ASN A 50 3.43 -7.91 -0.21
N ARG A 51 3.81 -7.37 0.96
CA ARG A 51 4.83 -7.98 1.82
C ARG A 51 4.36 -9.14 2.70
N LYS A 52 3.06 -9.28 2.97
CA LYS A 52 2.53 -10.27 3.95
C LYS A 52 3.00 -11.72 3.72
N GLY A 53 3.15 -12.14 2.46
CA GLY A 53 3.69 -13.47 2.12
C GLY A 53 5.20 -13.56 2.35
N LEU A 54 5.95 -12.57 1.85
CA LEU A 54 7.40 -12.46 2.02
C LEU A 54 7.82 -12.39 3.50
N ASP A 55 7.13 -11.60 4.31
CA ASP A 55 7.45 -11.41 5.73
C ASP A 55 7.31 -12.72 6.52
N LYS A 56 6.30 -13.55 6.18
CA LYS A 56 6.15 -14.89 6.78
C LYS A 56 7.31 -15.80 6.42
N ILE A 57 7.68 -15.86 5.14
CA ILE A 57 8.78 -16.69 4.67
C ILE A 57 10.10 -16.25 5.31
N ARG A 58 10.36 -14.93 5.39
CA ARG A 58 11.54 -14.37 6.06
C ARG A 58 11.59 -14.72 7.55
N THR A 59 10.46 -14.62 8.24
CA THR A 59 10.34 -15.04 9.64
C THR A 59 10.64 -16.54 9.82
N GLU A 60 10.23 -17.38 8.88
CA GLU A 60 10.54 -18.82 8.90
C GLU A 60 12.04 -19.06 8.66
N ILE A 61 12.64 -18.37 7.70
CA ILE A 61 14.08 -18.43 7.41
C ILE A 61 14.92 -18.06 8.63
N GLU A 62 14.56 -16.98 9.34
CA GLU A 62 15.29 -16.51 10.53
C GLU A 62 15.34 -17.55 11.66
N LYS A 63 14.34 -18.43 11.73
CA LYS A 63 14.20 -19.44 12.78
C LYS A 63 14.70 -20.81 12.37
N GLU A 64 14.92 -21.03 11.08
CA GLU A 64 15.31 -22.33 10.54
C GLU A 64 16.81 -22.60 10.70
N LYS A 65 17.15 -23.84 11.07
CA LYS A 65 18.53 -24.29 11.29
C LYS A 65 18.94 -25.43 10.35
N ASP A 66 17.97 -26.13 9.75
CA ASP A 66 18.23 -27.19 8.78
C ASP A 66 18.65 -26.57 7.42
N PRO A 67 19.86 -26.86 6.92
CA PRO A 67 20.35 -26.36 5.64
C PRO A 67 19.48 -26.76 4.43
N ALA A 68 18.91 -27.97 4.44
CA ALA A 68 18.08 -28.44 3.33
C ALA A 68 16.77 -27.63 3.28
N LYS A 69 16.15 -27.43 4.44
CA LYS A 69 14.93 -26.64 4.57
C LYS A 69 15.17 -25.15 4.33
N LEU A 70 16.33 -24.60 4.74
CA LEU A 70 16.73 -23.24 4.39
C LEU A 70 16.80 -23.02 2.88
N LYS A 71 17.37 -23.98 2.13
CA LYS A 71 17.42 -23.92 0.67
C LYS A 71 16.02 -23.88 0.05
N GLU A 72 15.10 -24.69 0.55
CA GLU A 72 13.71 -24.67 0.09
C GLU A 72 13.00 -23.35 0.41
N LEU A 73 13.20 -22.82 1.62
CA LEU A 73 12.62 -21.53 2.03
C LEU A 73 13.15 -20.36 1.20
N ARG A 74 14.44 -20.35 0.83
CA ARG A 74 15.00 -19.34 -0.08
C ARG A 74 14.38 -19.39 -1.46
N LYS A 75 14.18 -20.58 -2.02
CA LYS A 75 13.47 -20.75 -3.30
C LYS A 75 12.02 -20.26 -3.20
N LYS A 76 11.34 -20.51 -2.08
CA LYS A 76 9.99 -19.97 -1.84
C LYS A 76 9.99 -18.45 -1.75
N GLU A 77 10.98 -17.85 -1.10
CA GLU A 77 11.15 -16.40 -1.00
C GLU A 77 11.31 -15.77 -2.40
N GLU A 78 12.16 -16.34 -3.25
CA GLU A 78 12.37 -15.89 -4.63
C GLU A 78 11.08 -15.93 -5.46
N ASN A 79 10.37 -17.08 -5.42
CA ASN A 79 9.11 -17.24 -6.14
C ASN A 79 8.03 -16.26 -5.65
N GLU A 80 7.94 -16.03 -4.34
CA GLU A 80 6.98 -15.10 -3.78
C GLU A 80 7.32 -13.65 -4.15
N LEU A 81 8.62 -13.31 -4.22
CA LEU A 81 9.07 -11.99 -4.66
C LEU A 81 8.70 -11.73 -6.12
N GLU A 82 8.89 -12.71 -6.99
CA GLU A 82 8.48 -12.64 -8.40
C GLU A 82 6.96 -12.46 -8.52
N ARG A 83 6.18 -13.26 -7.80
CA ARG A 83 4.71 -13.14 -7.76
C ARG A 83 4.25 -11.75 -7.29
N VAL A 84 4.95 -11.15 -6.33
CA VAL A 84 4.67 -9.80 -5.85
C VAL A 84 4.99 -8.75 -6.91
N LYS A 85 6.13 -8.86 -7.59
CA LYS A 85 6.52 -7.96 -8.69
C LYS A 85 5.48 -7.98 -9.81
N ASP A 86 5.08 -9.15 -10.28
CA ASP A 86 4.06 -9.29 -11.32
C ASP A 86 2.72 -8.65 -10.93
N LYS A 87 2.32 -8.81 -9.67
CA LYS A 87 1.08 -8.22 -9.16
C LYS A 87 1.18 -6.71 -9.12
N VAL A 88 2.32 -6.18 -8.66
CA VAL A 88 2.61 -4.75 -8.62
C VAL A 88 2.58 -4.16 -10.03
N GLU A 89 3.29 -4.77 -10.98
CA GLU A 89 3.33 -4.33 -12.38
C GLU A 89 1.94 -4.25 -12.99
N LYS A 90 1.11 -5.30 -12.83
CA LYS A 90 -0.28 -5.31 -13.30
C LYS A 90 -1.14 -4.22 -12.65
N SER A 91 -0.94 -3.98 -11.35
CA SER A 91 -1.69 -2.97 -10.62
C SER A 91 -1.29 -1.56 -11.07
N CYS A 92 0.01 -1.34 -11.29
CA CYS A 92 0.54 -0.08 -11.78
C CYS A 92 0.13 0.20 -13.23
N ALA A 93 0.15 -0.81 -14.10
CA ALA A 93 -0.36 -0.68 -15.47
C ALA A 93 -1.84 -0.26 -15.48
N TYR A 94 -2.67 -0.85 -14.60
CA TYR A 94 -4.08 -0.47 -14.46
C TYR A 94 -4.26 0.95 -13.93
N ILE A 95 -3.50 1.36 -12.90
CA ILE A 95 -3.54 2.72 -12.34
C ILE A 95 -3.15 3.77 -13.40
N CYS A 96 -2.20 3.43 -14.27
CA CYS A 96 -1.61 4.33 -15.24
C CYS A 96 -2.24 4.25 -16.65
N GLU A 97 -3.25 3.40 -16.86
CA GLU A 97 -3.87 3.17 -18.17
C GLU A 97 -4.44 4.44 -18.81
N GLY A 98 -4.96 5.37 -18.01
CA GLY A 98 -5.55 6.63 -18.48
C GLY A 98 -4.53 7.74 -18.77
N ASN A 99 -3.23 7.49 -18.64
CA ASN A 99 -2.20 8.51 -18.87
C ASN A 99 -1.82 8.62 -20.36
N PRO A 100 -1.39 9.81 -20.82
CA PRO A 100 -0.83 9.95 -22.16
C PRO A 100 0.45 9.13 -22.30
N ASP A 101 0.74 8.63 -23.51
CA ASP A 101 1.99 7.92 -23.81
C ASP A 101 3.23 8.82 -23.68
#